data_AF-A0A938H8P4-F1
#
_entry.id   AF-A0A938H8P4-F1
#
_cell.length_a   1.000
_cell.length_b   1.000
_cell.length_c   1.000
_cell.angle_alpha   90.00
_cell.angle_beta   90.00
_cell.angle_gamma   90.00
#
_symmetry.space_group_name_H-M   'P 1'
#
loop_
_entity.id
_entity.type
_entity.pdbx_description
1 polymer ?
#
loop_
_entity_poly.entity_id
_entity_poly.type
_entity_poly.pdbx_seq_one_letter_code
_entity_poly.pdbx_strand_id
1 'polypeptide(L)'
;MASKRAAAAVPIRVVVVTLDAHLADAFGRAQQMLAKDLSALTLRMHVAADFATDAEAVTRATADIATADIVIGTQLFTEESAGPVKEAIAARREAADATVCMLCVNELVRLTRLGGFSMSEEGSRSPWSPISLLKRLRGERKDGKSAGERQLTMLRQLPKLLRFIPGTAQDVRAWFLLMQYWLAGSDTNIANMVRL
;
A
#
# COMPACT_ATOMS: atom_id res chain seq x y z
N MET A 1 -0.45 -44.67 10.14
CA MET A 1 0.08 -43.29 10.24
C MET A 1 -0.20 -42.58 8.92
N ALA A 2 -1.23 -41.73 8.88
CA ALA A 2 -1.57 -40.98 7.67
C ALA A 2 -0.64 -39.77 7.56
N SER A 3 0.13 -39.72 6.47
CA SER A 3 1.00 -38.61 6.11
C SER A 3 0.12 -37.36 5.89
N LYS A 4 0.22 -36.39 6.80
CA LYS A 4 -0.28 -35.03 6.61
C LYS A 4 0.49 -34.46 5.41
N ARG A 5 -0.11 -34.48 4.22
CA ARG A 5 0.37 -33.65 3.10
C ARG A 5 0.40 -32.22 3.62
N ALA A 6 1.60 -31.68 3.84
CA ALA A 6 1.76 -30.25 4.01
C ALA A 6 1.16 -29.60 2.76
N ALA A 7 0.09 -28.82 2.94
CA ALA A 7 -0.47 -28.04 1.85
C ALA A 7 0.69 -27.22 1.26
N ALA A 8 0.92 -27.33 -0.05
CA ALA A 8 1.95 -26.53 -0.71
C ALA A 8 1.63 -25.05 -0.44
N ALA A 9 2.59 -24.32 0.13
CA ALA A 9 2.41 -22.91 0.43
C ALA A 9 2.14 -22.14 -0.86
N VAL A 10 1.05 -21.37 -0.90
CA VAL A 10 0.70 -20.54 -2.06
C VAL A 10 1.75 -19.45 -2.20
N PRO A 11 2.44 -19.33 -3.35
CA PRO A 11 3.39 -18.25 -3.59
C PRO A 11 2.69 -16.89 -3.57
N ILE A 12 3.28 -15.92 -2.88
CA ILE A 12 2.79 -14.54 -2.82
C ILE A 12 3.92 -13.61 -3.26
N ARG A 13 3.66 -12.71 -4.20
CA ARG A 13 4.61 -11.74 -4.72
C ARG A 13 4.17 -10.32 -4.36
N VAL A 14 4.97 -9.65 -3.54
CA VAL A 14 4.75 -8.27 -3.13
C VAL A 14 5.84 -7.40 -3.71
N VAL A 15 5.45 -6.37 -4.45
CA VAL A 15 6.37 -5.41 -5.07
C VAL A 15 6.11 -4.03 -4.51
N VAL A 16 7.16 -3.41 -3.97
CA VAL A 16 7.18 -2.03 -3.51
C VAL A 16 8.01 -1.19 -4.45
N VAL A 17 7.46 -0.11 -4.98
CA VAL A 17 8.18 0.90 -5.75
C VAL A 17 8.17 2.19 -4.95
N THR A 18 9.35 2.72 -4.62
CA THR A 18 9.48 3.92 -3.79
C THR A 18 10.63 4.80 -4.19
N LEU A 19 10.54 6.10 -3.92
CA LEU A 19 11.70 7.00 -4.01
C LEU A 19 12.62 6.90 -2.78
N ASP A 20 12.16 6.32 -1.67
CA ASP A 20 12.87 6.35 -0.39
C ASP A 20 13.87 5.20 -0.24
N ALA A 21 15.11 5.46 -0.66
CA ALA A 21 16.22 4.52 -0.54
C ALA A 21 16.62 4.23 0.92
N HIS A 22 16.29 5.11 1.88
CA HIS A 22 16.72 4.96 3.29
C HIS A 22 16.07 3.75 3.96
N LEU A 23 14.95 3.27 3.42
CA LEU A 23 14.26 2.10 3.93
C LEU A 23 14.86 0.78 3.44
N ALA A 24 15.84 0.79 2.53
CA ALA A 24 16.39 -0.44 1.93
C ALA A 24 16.94 -1.43 2.98
N ASP A 25 17.68 -0.94 3.97
CA ASP A 25 18.24 -1.79 5.03
C ASP A 25 17.15 -2.39 5.92
N ALA A 26 16.16 -1.57 6.29
CA ALA A 26 15.01 -2.02 7.07
C ALA A 26 14.17 -3.04 6.30
N PHE A 27 14.01 -2.81 4.99
CA PHE A 27 13.33 -3.71 4.08
C PHE A 27 14.05 -5.06 3.98
N GLY A 28 15.38 -5.05 3.83
CA GLY A 28 16.21 -6.26 3.81
C GLY A 28 16.08 -7.09 5.09
N ARG A 29 16.05 -6.44 6.26
CA ARG A 29 15.78 -7.13 7.53
C ARG A 29 14.35 -7.67 7.61
N ALA A 30 13.36 -6.91 7.12
CA ALA A 30 11.98 -7.37 7.06
C ALA A 30 11.82 -8.61 6.17
N GLN A 31 12.51 -8.67 5.02
CA GLN A 31 12.54 -9.88 4.17
C GLN A 31 13.06 -11.09 4.94
N GLN A 32 14.16 -10.95 5.70
CA GLN A 32 14.71 -12.04 6.51
C GLN A 32 13.77 -12.49 7.63
N MET A 33 13.04 -11.55 8.24
CA MET A 33 12.02 -11.86 9.24
C MET A 33 10.87 -12.65 8.62
N LEU A 34 10.34 -12.17 7.50
CA LEU A 34 9.19 -12.77 6.82
C LEU A 34 9.52 -14.13 6.21
N ALA A 35 10.74 -14.36 5.73
CA ALA A 35 11.16 -15.65 5.18
C ALA A 35 11.05 -16.81 6.19
N LYS A 36 11.07 -16.52 7.50
CA LYS A 36 10.90 -17.53 8.57
C LYS A 36 9.45 -17.99 8.70
N ASP A 37 8.49 -17.10 8.43
CA ASP A 37 7.07 -17.34 8.65
C ASP A 37 6.30 -17.62 7.34
N LEU A 38 6.79 -17.06 6.23
CA LEU A 38 6.16 -17.05 4.90
C LEU A 38 7.17 -17.54 3.86
N SER A 39 7.45 -18.83 3.86
CA SER A 39 8.49 -19.43 3.01
C SER A 39 8.23 -19.31 1.50
N ALA A 40 7.00 -19.03 1.07
CA ALA A 40 6.62 -18.85 -0.33
C ALA A 40 6.45 -17.36 -0.71
N LEU A 41 6.77 -16.42 0.19
CA LEU A 41 6.73 -14.99 -0.10
C LEU A 41 7.96 -14.56 -0.90
N THR A 42 7.72 -13.85 -2.00
CA THR A 42 8.71 -13.02 -2.68
C THR A 42 8.37 -11.56 -2.43
N LEU A 43 9.25 -10.85 -1.74
CA LEU A 43 9.10 -9.43 -1.43
C LEU A 43 10.21 -8.66 -2.16
N ARG A 44 9.88 -7.67 -2.99
CA ARG A 44 10.84 -6.88 -3.78
C ARG A 44 10.63 -5.38 -3.55
N MET A 45 11.74 -4.64 -3.50
CA MET A 45 11.74 -3.18 -3.46
C MET A 45 12.48 -2.65 -4.69
N HIS A 46 11.89 -1.66 -5.36
CA HIS A 46 12.51 -0.92 -6.46
C HIS A 46 12.60 0.55 -6.07
N VAL A 47 13.82 1.10 -6.11
CA VAL A 47 14.08 2.51 -5.77
C VAL A 47 14.00 3.35 -7.04
N ALA A 48 12.99 4.22 -7.11
CA ALA A 48 12.74 5.04 -8.30
C ALA A 48 13.83 6.08 -8.58
N ALA A 49 14.66 6.41 -7.58
CA ALA A 49 15.82 7.29 -7.77
C ALA A 49 16.83 6.71 -8.79
N ASP A 50 16.86 5.39 -8.96
CA ASP A 50 17.79 4.73 -9.87
C ASP A 50 17.29 4.75 -11.32
N PHE A 51 16.00 5.00 -11.57
CA PHE A 51 15.38 4.87 -12.90
C PHE A 51 15.94 5.85 -13.93
N ALA A 52 16.39 7.02 -13.52
CA ALA A 52 16.98 8.01 -14.41
C ALA A 52 18.35 7.58 -14.95
N THR A 53 19.08 6.72 -14.21
CA THR A 53 20.46 6.36 -14.49
C THR A 53 20.68 4.87 -14.79
N ASP A 54 19.72 4.02 -14.48
CA ASP A 54 19.76 2.57 -14.70
C ASP A 54 18.50 2.10 -15.45
N ALA A 55 18.64 1.90 -16.76
CA ALA A 55 17.56 1.37 -17.59
C ALA A 55 17.15 -0.06 -17.19
N GLU A 56 18.08 -0.86 -16.68
CA GLU A 56 17.77 -2.21 -16.21
C GLU A 56 16.95 -2.17 -14.92
N ALA A 57 17.09 -1.14 -14.08
CA ALA A 57 16.24 -0.96 -12.90
C ALA A 57 14.77 -0.83 -13.31
N VAL A 58 14.47 -0.08 -14.37
CA VAL A 58 13.12 0.05 -14.93
C VAL A 58 12.64 -1.30 -15.49
N THR A 59 13.49 -2.02 -16.22
CA THR A 59 13.15 -3.36 -16.74
C THR A 59 12.82 -4.35 -15.62
N ARG A 60 13.63 -4.38 -14.55
CA ARG A 60 13.37 -5.24 -13.38
C ARG A 60 12.08 -4.86 -12.66
N ALA A 61 11.87 -3.56 -12.42
CA ALA A 61 10.66 -3.07 -11.76
C ALA A 61 9.40 -3.43 -12.55
N THR A 62 9.39 -3.18 -13.86
CA THR A 62 8.22 -3.47 -14.71
C THR A 62 7.94 -4.97 -14.83
N ALA A 63 8.97 -5.81 -14.92
CA ALA A 63 8.83 -7.27 -14.94
C ALA A 63 8.27 -7.83 -13.62
N ASP A 64 8.77 -7.34 -12.48
CA ASP A 64 8.27 -7.72 -11.17
C ASP A 64 6.81 -7.27 -10.99
N ILE A 65 6.47 -6.02 -11.35
CA ILE A 65 5.10 -5.49 -11.31
C ILE A 65 4.15 -6.33 -12.15
N ALA A 66 4.54 -6.72 -13.37
CA ALA A 66 3.70 -7.48 -14.29
C ALA A 66 3.22 -8.82 -13.71
N THR A 67 3.94 -9.36 -12.73
CA THR A 67 3.61 -10.62 -12.09
C THR A 67 3.19 -10.48 -10.62
N ALA A 68 3.29 -9.30 -10.01
CA ALA A 68 3.03 -9.09 -8.58
C ALA A 68 1.59 -9.41 -8.17
N ASP A 69 1.39 -10.09 -7.05
CA ASP A 69 0.05 -10.31 -6.48
C ASP A 69 -0.39 -9.07 -5.68
N ILE A 70 0.56 -8.34 -5.10
CA ILE A 70 0.35 -7.04 -4.45
C ILE A 70 1.37 -6.02 -4.99
N VAL A 71 0.88 -4.88 -5.46
CA VAL A 71 1.71 -3.75 -5.90
C VAL A 71 1.54 -2.58 -4.94
N ILE A 72 2.63 -2.02 -4.44
CA ILE A 72 2.65 -0.83 -3.58
C ILE A 72 3.53 0.23 -4.23
N GLY A 73 2.95 1.34 -4.66
CA GLY A 73 3.68 2.52 -5.11
C GLY A 73 3.65 3.60 -4.03
N THR A 74 4.79 4.17 -3.66
CA THR A 74 4.82 5.23 -2.65
C THR A 74 5.98 6.21 -2.76
N GLN A 75 5.75 7.48 -2.38
CA GLN A 75 6.69 8.60 -2.57
C GLN A 75 7.06 8.89 -4.05
N LEU A 76 6.20 8.55 -5.02
CA LEU A 76 6.41 8.81 -6.44
C LEU A 76 5.73 10.12 -6.85
N PHE A 77 6.40 11.25 -6.61
CA PHE A 77 5.81 12.59 -6.67
C PHE A 77 5.99 13.33 -8.00
N THR A 78 6.83 12.82 -8.91
CA THR A 78 7.17 13.46 -10.18
C THR A 78 7.00 12.50 -11.35
N GLU A 79 6.87 13.04 -12.57
CA GLU A 79 6.84 12.21 -13.79
C GLU A 79 8.13 11.39 -13.97
N GLU A 80 9.28 11.93 -13.56
CA GLU A 80 10.55 11.20 -13.58
C GLU A 80 10.53 9.95 -12.68
N SER A 81 9.99 10.07 -11.46
CA SER A 81 9.88 8.93 -10.52
C SER A 81 8.73 7.97 -10.87
N ALA A 82 7.61 8.48 -11.39
CA ALA A 82 6.39 7.71 -11.60
C ALA A 82 6.27 7.13 -13.01
N GLY A 83 6.63 7.92 -14.03
CA GLY A 83 6.48 7.62 -15.45
C GLY A 83 7.03 6.25 -15.85
N PRO A 84 8.26 5.88 -15.45
CA PRO A 84 8.88 4.60 -15.84
C PRO A 84 8.09 3.34 -15.47
N VAL A 85 7.25 3.39 -14.43
CA VAL A 85 6.48 2.24 -13.93
C VAL A 85 4.96 2.41 -14.05
N LYS A 86 4.49 3.60 -14.41
CA LYS A 86 3.06 3.96 -14.40
C LYS A 86 2.20 3.03 -15.25
N GLU A 87 2.65 2.74 -16.46
CA GLU A 87 1.93 1.84 -17.37
C GLU A 87 1.89 0.40 -16.86
N ALA A 88 3.00 -0.09 -16.30
CA ALA A 88 3.06 -1.43 -15.72
C ALA A 88 2.11 -1.57 -14.51
N ILE A 89 2.07 -0.58 -13.63
CA ILE A 89 1.13 -0.57 -12.48
C ILE A 89 -0.31 -0.55 -12.97
N ALA A 90 -0.62 0.30 -13.96
CA ALA A 90 -1.97 0.39 -14.53
C ALA A 90 -2.41 -0.93 -15.19
N ALA A 91 -1.53 -1.56 -15.97
CA ALA A 91 -1.80 -2.83 -16.62
C ALA A 91 -1.98 -3.98 -15.61
N ARG A 92 -1.24 -3.95 -14.49
CA ARG A 92 -1.34 -4.99 -13.46
C ARG A 92 -2.59 -4.85 -12.58
N ARG A 93 -3.09 -3.62 -12.41
CA ARG A 93 -4.13 -3.25 -11.43
C ARG A 93 -5.28 -4.26 -11.33
N GLU A 94 -5.84 -4.69 -12.46
CA GLU A 94 -7.03 -5.55 -12.42
C GLU A 94 -6.73 -6.99 -12.02
N ALA A 95 -5.52 -7.48 -12.31
CA ALA A 95 -5.10 -8.85 -12.10
C ALA A 95 -4.36 -9.09 -10.76
N ALA A 96 -3.85 -8.05 -10.12
CA ALA A 96 -3.29 -8.13 -8.77
C ALA A 96 -4.40 -8.16 -7.70
N ASP A 97 -4.19 -8.87 -6.59
CA ASP A 97 -5.12 -8.89 -5.47
C ASP A 97 -5.27 -7.49 -4.83
N ALA A 98 -4.18 -6.73 -4.82
CA ALA A 98 -4.19 -5.33 -4.42
C ALA A 98 -3.19 -4.47 -5.20
N THR A 99 -3.56 -3.22 -5.42
CA THR A 99 -2.67 -2.16 -5.90
C THR A 99 -2.86 -0.97 -4.99
N VAL A 100 -1.80 -0.51 -4.32
CA VAL A 100 -1.88 0.59 -3.36
C VAL A 100 -0.87 1.66 -3.74
N CYS A 101 -1.36 2.80 -4.21
CA CYS A 101 -0.53 3.95 -4.54
C CYS A 101 -0.81 5.06 -3.53
N MET A 102 0.15 5.32 -2.63
CA MET A 102 0.00 6.28 -1.55
C MET A 102 1.17 7.26 -1.54
N LEU A 103 0.93 8.55 -1.29
CA LEU A 103 1.98 9.57 -1.40
C LEU A 103 2.58 9.58 -2.82
N CYS A 104 1.74 9.53 -3.85
CA CYS A 104 2.15 9.55 -5.26
C CYS A 104 1.43 10.67 -6.02
N VAL A 105 1.83 10.90 -7.28
CA VAL A 105 1.05 11.66 -8.25
C VAL A 105 -0.39 11.13 -8.38
N ASN A 106 -1.32 12.02 -8.69
CA ASN A 106 -2.77 11.71 -8.69
C ASN A 106 -3.12 10.53 -9.60
N GLU A 107 -2.45 10.42 -10.73
CA GLU A 107 -2.64 9.37 -11.72
C GLU A 107 -2.35 7.99 -11.14
N LEU A 108 -1.28 7.85 -10.33
CA LEU A 108 -0.98 6.62 -9.63
C LEU A 108 -1.96 6.39 -8.47
N VAL A 109 -2.26 7.43 -7.68
CA VAL A 109 -3.20 7.32 -6.55
C VAL A 109 -4.55 6.75 -6.99
N ARG A 110 -5.05 7.17 -8.16
CA ARG A 110 -6.29 6.67 -8.78
C ARG A 110 -6.26 5.18 -9.13
N LEU A 111 -5.08 4.57 -9.27
CA LEU A 111 -4.94 3.14 -9.50
C LEU A 111 -5.14 2.32 -8.23
N THR A 112 -5.24 2.94 -7.05
CA THR A 112 -5.45 2.21 -5.79
C THR A 112 -6.72 1.37 -5.82
N ARG A 113 -6.58 0.08 -5.50
CA ARG A 113 -7.61 -0.94 -5.35
C ARG A 113 -7.19 -1.93 -4.25
N LEU A 114 -8.03 -2.10 -3.24
CA LEU A 114 -7.83 -3.04 -2.14
C LEU A 114 -9.19 -3.56 -1.71
N GLY A 115 -9.49 -4.83 -2.00
CA GLY A 115 -10.83 -5.38 -1.75
C GLY A 115 -11.92 -4.56 -2.43
N GLY A 116 -12.93 -4.13 -1.67
CA GLY A 116 -14.00 -3.25 -2.14
C GLY A 116 -13.63 -1.76 -2.17
N PHE A 117 -12.44 -1.38 -1.70
CA PHE A 117 -11.95 -0.01 -1.72
C PHE A 117 -11.22 0.30 -3.04
N SER A 118 -11.59 1.41 -3.69
CA SER A 118 -10.98 1.90 -4.92
C SER A 118 -10.89 3.43 -4.90
N MET A 119 -9.79 3.97 -5.43
CA MET A 119 -9.62 5.42 -5.69
C MET A 119 -9.82 5.81 -7.16
N SER A 120 -10.31 4.88 -8.01
CA SER A 120 -10.75 5.21 -9.37
C SER A 120 -11.83 6.30 -9.34
N GLU A 121 -12.12 6.96 -10.46
CA GLU A 121 -13.16 8.01 -10.50
C GLU A 121 -14.52 7.50 -9.99
N GLU A 122 -14.87 6.27 -10.34
CA GLU A 122 -16.07 5.57 -9.82
C GLU A 122 -15.96 5.25 -8.32
N GLY A 123 -14.79 4.76 -7.87
CA GLY A 123 -14.52 4.49 -6.45
C GLY A 123 -14.54 5.77 -5.60
N SER A 124 -14.15 6.91 -6.17
CA SER A 124 -14.17 8.21 -5.49
C SER A 124 -15.58 8.74 -5.23
N ARG A 125 -16.57 8.27 -6.00
CA ARG A 125 -18.00 8.56 -5.80
C ARG A 125 -18.64 7.67 -4.74
N SER A 126 -17.94 6.62 -4.29
CA SER A 126 -18.42 5.76 -3.22
C SER A 126 -18.57 6.53 -1.90
N PRO A 127 -19.63 6.27 -1.11
CA PRO A 127 -19.77 6.75 0.27
C PRO A 127 -18.60 6.35 1.19
N TRP A 128 -17.78 5.39 0.74
CA TRP A 128 -16.61 4.85 1.43
C TRP A 128 -15.27 5.27 0.83
N SER A 129 -15.26 6.22 -0.11
CA SER A 129 -14.02 6.85 -0.60
C SER A 129 -13.25 7.53 0.54
N PRO A 130 -11.92 7.57 0.52
CA PRO A 130 -11.07 8.34 1.41
C PRO A 130 -11.48 9.81 1.44
N ILE A 131 -11.96 10.39 0.34
CA ILE A 131 -12.43 11.78 0.32
C ILE A 131 -13.76 11.92 1.07
N SER A 132 -14.70 10.99 0.91
CA SER A 132 -15.99 11.03 1.61
C SER A 132 -15.85 10.66 3.08
N LEU A 133 -14.95 9.73 3.42
CA LEU A 133 -14.53 9.44 4.78
C LEU A 133 -13.81 10.65 5.38
N LEU A 134 -12.77 11.21 4.75
CA LEU A 134 -12.11 12.44 5.21
C LEU A 134 -13.09 13.60 5.38
N LYS A 135 -14.11 13.74 4.52
CA LYS A 135 -15.19 14.73 4.68
C LYS A 135 -16.09 14.43 5.89
N ARG A 136 -16.53 13.18 6.06
CA ARG A 136 -17.30 12.73 7.23
C ARG A 136 -16.50 12.89 8.52
N LEU A 137 -15.19 12.68 8.44
CA LEU A 137 -14.24 12.83 9.54
C LEU A 137 -13.98 14.30 9.86
N ARG A 138 -13.85 15.14 8.84
CA ARG A 138 -13.72 16.58 9.02
C ARG A 138 -14.93 17.19 9.74
N GLY A 139 -16.09 16.52 9.66
CA GLY A 139 -17.34 16.92 10.31
C GLY A 139 -17.93 18.19 9.71
N GLU A 140 -19.25 18.35 9.81
CA GLU A 140 -19.87 19.65 9.59
C GLU A 140 -19.49 20.59 10.75
N ARG A 141 -19.08 21.81 10.42
CA ARG A 141 -18.66 22.86 11.37
C ARG A 141 -19.81 23.19 12.34
N LYS A 142 -19.95 22.48 13.45
CA LYS A 142 -21.02 22.75 14.43
C LYS A 142 -20.62 22.85 15.91
N ASP A 143 -19.34 22.79 16.29
CA ASP A 143 -18.98 23.04 17.70
C ASP A 143 -17.61 23.69 17.90
N GLY A 144 -17.44 24.45 18.98
CA GLY A 144 -16.33 25.39 19.25
C GLY A 144 -15.00 24.82 19.79
N LYS A 145 -14.60 23.59 19.43
CA LYS A 145 -13.25 23.05 19.79
C LYS A 145 -12.16 23.51 18.81
N SER A 146 -10.86 23.48 19.15
CA SER A 146 -9.82 23.84 18.17
C SER A 146 -9.75 22.82 17.03
N ALA A 147 -9.38 23.24 15.82
CA ALA A 147 -9.32 22.36 14.65
C ALA A 147 -8.25 21.25 14.79
N GLY A 148 -7.11 21.57 15.40
CA GLY A 148 -5.98 20.63 15.54
C GLY A 148 -6.22 19.53 16.58
N GLU A 149 -6.81 19.86 17.73
CA GLU A 149 -7.10 18.87 18.77
C GLU A 149 -8.15 17.84 18.31
N ARG A 150 -9.10 18.28 17.49
CA ARG A 150 -10.09 17.40 16.87
C ARG A 150 -9.50 16.52 15.79
N GLN A 151 -8.60 17.04 14.94
CA GLN A 151 -7.90 16.25 13.92
C GLN A 151 -7.05 15.15 14.55
N LEU A 152 -6.27 15.46 15.59
CA LEU A 152 -5.45 14.48 16.30
C LEU A 152 -6.29 13.45 17.06
N THR A 153 -7.38 13.87 17.70
CA THR A 153 -8.30 12.94 18.36
C THR A 153 -8.98 12.01 17.36
N MET A 154 -9.34 12.53 16.18
CA MET A 154 -9.92 11.71 15.11
C MET A 154 -8.92 10.74 14.49
N LEU A 155 -7.70 11.15 14.19
CA LEU A 155 -6.66 10.23 13.69
C LEU A 155 -6.43 9.06 14.66
N ARG A 156 -6.53 9.32 15.98
CA ARG A 156 -6.43 8.28 17.03
C ARG A 156 -7.69 7.40 17.14
N GLN A 157 -8.87 7.90 16.79
CA GLN A 157 -10.14 7.18 16.92
C GLN A 157 -10.59 6.47 15.64
N LEU A 158 -10.07 6.88 14.47
CA LEU A 158 -10.34 6.28 13.18
C LEU A 158 -10.17 4.76 13.14
N PRO A 159 -9.06 4.22 13.67
CA PRO A 159 -8.85 2.78 13.66
C PRO A 159 -9.89 2.04 14.52
N LYS A 160 -10.36 2.64 15.62
CA LYS A 160 -11.34 2.03 16.55
C LYS A 160 -12.75 1.99 15.95
N LEU A 161 -13.15 3.01 15.19
CA LEU A 161 -14.45 3.08 14.53
C LEU A 161 -14.53 2.13 13.33
N LEU A 162 -13.45 2.02 12.56
CA LEU A 162 -13.41 1.13 11.39
C LEU A 162 -13.40 -0.36 11.76
N ARG A 163 -13.01 -0.74 12.98
CA ARG A 163 -12.99 -2.14 13.45
C ARG A 163 -14.37 -2.83 13.44
N PHE A 164 -15.47 -2.09 13.53
CA PHE A 164 -16.81 -2.66 13.71
C PHE A 164 -17.69 -2.64 12.45
N ILE A 165 -17.15 -2.22 11.29
CA ILE A 165 -17.92 -2.11 10.04
C ILE A 165 -17.41 -3.19 9.06
N PRO A 166 -18.26 -4.11 8.57
CA PRO A 166 -17.88 -5.11 7.57
C PRO A 166 -17.70 -4.48 6.18
N GLY A 167 -16.90 -5.12 5.32
CA GLY A 167 -16.69 -4.71 3.93
C GLY A 167 -15.70 -3.54 3.77
N THR A 168 -16.00 -2.59 2.88
CA THR A 168 -15.10 -1.53 2.41
C THR A 168 -14.43 -0.69 3.52
N ALA A 169 -15.04 -0.57 4.70
CA ALA A 169 -14.45 0.15 5.82
C ALA A 169 -13.19 -0.51 6.39
N GLN A 170 -13.10 -1.85 6.37
CA GLN A 170 -11.88 -2.57 6.73
C GLN A 170 -10.79 -2.38 5.69
N ASP A 171 -11.15 -2.35 4.41
CA ASP A 171 -10.20 -2.09 3.32
C ASP A 171 -9.60 -0.68 3.45
N VAL A 172 -10.42 0.32 3.80
CA VAL A 172 -9.91 1.68 4.07
C VAL A 172 -9.02 1.69 5.31
N ARG A 173 -9.38 0.95 6.38
CA ARG A 173 -8.51 0.80 7.55
C ARG A 173 -7.18 0.16 7.16
N ALA A 174 -7.20 -0.88 6.34
CA ALA A 174 -6.00 -1.56 5.88
C ALA A 174 -5.11 -0.61 5.07
N TRP A 175 -5.69 0.19 4.18
CA TRP A 175 -4.98 1.25 3.45
C TRP A 175 -4.31 2.27 4.40
N PHE A 176 -5.00 2.74 5.45
CA PHE A 176 -4.41 3.63 6.45
C PHE A 176 -3.33 2.96 7.30
N LEU A 177 -3.47 1.68 7.65
CA LEU A 177 -2.46 0.94 8.41
C LEU A 177 -1.20 0.70 7.59
N LEU A 178 -1.35 0.34 6.31
CA LEU A 178 -0.24 0.19 5.37
C LEU A 178 0.58 1.47 5.30
N MET A 179 -0.09 2.62 5.15
CA MET A 179 0.58 3.94 5.17
C MET A 179 1.29 4.23 6.49
N GLN A 180 0.66 3.95 7.63
CA GLN A 180 1.28 4.17 8.94
C GLN A 180 2.51 3.29 9.17
N TYR A 181 2.44 2.01 8.80
CA TYR A 181 3.58 1.11 8.91
C TYR A 181 4.74 1.58 8.04
N TRP A 182 4.47 1.95 6.79
CA TRP A 182 5.48 2.45 5.88
C TRP A 182 6.16 3.72 6.41
N LEU A 183 5.37 4.72 6.81
CA LEU A 183 5.89 5.99 7.34
C LEU A 183 6.69 5.82 8.64
N ALA A 184 6.40 4.78 9.42
CA ALA A 184 7.17 4.49 10.63
C ALA A 184 8.51 3.80 10.33
N GLY A 185 8.71 3.23 9.12
CA GLY A 185 10.01 2.92 8.53
C GLY A 185 10.87 1.83 9.18
N SER A 186 10.46 1.21 10.29
CA SER A 186 11.19 0.10 10.90
C SER A 186 11.01 -1.21 10.14
N ASP A 187 11.97 -2.12 10.26
CA ASP A 187 11.89 -3.49 9.71
C ASP A 187 10.67 -4.26 10.24
N THR A 188 10.37 -4.10 11.53
CA THR A 188 9.18 -4.69 12.16
C THR A 188 7.90 -4.11 11.58
N ASN A 189 7.86 -2.81 11.29
CA ASN A 189 6.70 -2.19 10.66
C ASN A 189 6.52 -2.63 9.21
N ILE A 190 7.60 -2.72 8.42
CA ILE A 190 7.55 -3.26 7.06
C ILE A 190 7.09 -4.72 7.08
N ALA A 191 7.58 -5.53 8.01
CA ALA A 191 7.13 -6.93 8.16
C ALA A 191 5.63 -7.00 8.52
N ASN A 192 5.16 -6.17 9.44
CA ASN A 192 3.74 -6.12 9.81
C ASN A 192 2.85 -5.54 8.72
N MET A 193 3.38 -4.64 7.88
CA MET A 193 2.70 -4.15 6.67
C MET A 193 2.41 -5.29 5.71
N VAL A 194 3.37 -6.19 5.48
CA VAL A 194 3.22 -7.32 4.56
C VAL A 194 2.31 -8.43 5.12
N ARG A 195 2.19 -8.55 6.44
CA ARG A 195 1.32 -9.53 7.11
C ARG A 195 -0.16 -9.10 7.20
N LEU A 196 -0.44 -7.81 6.98
CA LEU A 196 -1.77 -7.22 7.11
C LEU A 196 -2.75 -7.83 6.08
#